data_AF-A0A243P7Z4-F1
#
_entry.id   AF-A0A243P7Z4-F1
#
_cell.length_a   1.000
_cell.length_b   1.000
_cell.length_c   1.000
_cell.angle_alpha   90.00
_cell.angle_beta   90.00
_cell.angle_gamma   90.00
#
_symmetry.space_group_name_H-M   'P 1'
#
loop_
_entity.id
_entity.type
_entity.pdbx_description
1 polymer ?
#
loop_
_entity_poly.entity_id
_entity_poly.type
_entity_poly.pdbx_seq_one_letter_code
_entity_poly.pdbx_strand_id
1 'polypeptide(L)'
;MISSQGGAFEEGASILAEVKSISGRRIEERRRRHRITQQQLAADVGIGVRWLREIEAGNPKSRFDDHVACTHALGLSAAHLLIPMLFLEHHMHFPRHFFLDDMYELEARCIEFISGLSLRTFLRPTGGGQNGPADSGTAA
;
A
#
# COMPACT_ATOMS: atom_id res chain seq x y z
N MET A 1 18.52 6.13 -27.82
CA MET A 1 17.37 6.47 -26.96
C MET A 1 16.90 5.22 -26.20
N ILE A 2 17.66 4.78 -25.18
CA ILE A 2 17.30 3.60 -24.35
C ILE A 2 17.86 3.81 -22.93
N SER A 3 17.28 4.70 -22.13
CA SER A 3 17.77 4.89 -20.73
C SER A 3 16.72 5.38 -19.72
N SER A 4 15.43 5.50 -20.06
CA SER A 4 14.42 5.88 -19.06
C SER A 4 13.83 4.69 -18.30
N GLN A 5 13.76 3.50 -18.91
CA GLN A 5 13.17 2.33 -18.26
C GLN A 5 14.07 1.78 -17.14
N GLY A 6 15.39 1.81 -17.30
CA GLY A 6 16.33 1.32 -16.28
C GLY A 6 16.19 2.05 -14.94
N GLY A 7 16.08 3.38 -14.96
CA GLY A 7 15.92 4.17 -13.73
C GLY A 7 14.61 3.90 -13.00
N ALA A 8 13.50 3.76 -13.73
CA ALA A 8 12.20 3.46 -13.12
C ALA A 8 12.14 2.06 -12.46
N PHE A 9 12.79 1.06 -13.08
CA PHE A 9 12.90 -0.28 -12.48
C PHE A 9 13.79 -0.30 -11.24
N GLU A 10 14.91 0.42 -11.25
CA GLU A 10 15.78 0.54 -10.07
C GLU A 10 15.12 1.28 -8.91
N GLU A 11 14.38 2.36 -9.21
CA GLU A 11 13.58 3.09 -8.22
C GLU A 11 12.47 2.22 -7.64
N GLY A 12 11.71 1.51 -8.47
CA GLY A 12 10.69 0.56 -8.02
C GLY A 12 11.27 -0.57 -7.16
N ALA A 13 12.46 -1.08 -7.50
CA ALA A 13 13.16 -2.08 -6.69
C ALA A 13 13.60 -1.53 -5.33
N SER A 14 14.04 -0.26 -5.29
CA SER A 14 14.39 0.45 -4.05
C SER A 14 13.17 0.64 -3.15
N ILE A 15 12.05 1.10 -3.72
CA ILE A 15 10.77 1.25 -3.01
C ILE A 15 10.33 -0.10 -2.43
N LEU A 16 10.32 -1.16 -3.24
CA LEU A 16 9.93 -2.50 -2.77
C LEU A 16 10.83 -3.01 -1.63
N ALA A 17 12.14 -2.77 -1.70
CA ALA A 17 13.06 -3.14 -0.63
C ALA A 17 12.73 -2.39 0.68
N GLU A 18 12.42 -1.10 0.60
CA GLU A 18 12.06 -0.32 1.77
C GLU A 18 10.70 -0.73 2.36
N VAL A 19 9.70 -0.98 1.51
CA VAL A 19 8.39 -1.51 1.92
C VAL A 19 8.55 -2.85 2.65
N LYS A 20 9.39 -3.76 2.14
CA LYS A 20 9.70 -5.04 2.80
C LYS A 20 10.38 -4.85 4.15
N SER A 21 11.29 -3.88 4.26
CA SER A 21 11.93 -3.53 5.54
C SER A 21 10.93 -3.01 6.57
N ILE A 22 10.01 -2.14 6.15
CA ILE A 22 8.94 -1.62 7.01
C ILE A 22 8.01 -2.76 7.45
N SER A 23 7.58 -3.59 6.50
CA SER A 23 6.68 -4.72 6.77
C SER A 23 7.31 -5.76 7.70
N GLY A 24 8.58 -6.14 7.48
CA GLY A 24 9.30 -7.11 8.32
C GLY A 24 9.30 -6.71 9.79
N ARG A 25 9.60 -5.44 10.07
CA ARG A 25 9.54 -4.91 11.44
C ARG A 25 8.13 -4.93 12.02
N ARG A 26 7.10 -4.64 11.23
CA ARG A 26 5.71 -4.72 11.71
C ARG A 26 5.25 -6.13 12.01
N ILE A 27 5.66 -7.11 11.20
CA ILE A 27 5.43 -8.52 11.48
C ILE A 27 6.08 -8.88 12.81
N GLU A 28 7.37 -8.56 13.02
CA GLU A 28 8.07 -8.85 14.27
C GLU A 28 7.38 -8.22 15.49
N GLU A 29 7.05 -6.93 15.42
CA GLU A 29 6.46 -6.20 16.53
C GLU A 29 5.04 -6.68 16.87
N ARG A 30 4.21 -6.97 15.87
CA ARG A 30 2.86 -7.51 16.09
C ARG A 30 2.94 -8.92 16.68
N ARG A 31 3.82 -9.76 16.14
CA ARG A 31 4.09 -11.11 16.66
C ARG A 31 4.51 -11.04 18.14
N ARG A 32 5.45 -10.15 18.48
CA ARG A 32 5.93 -9.96 19.85
C ARG A 32 4.86 -9.43 20.80
N ARG A 33 4.02 -8.47 20.36
CA ARG A 33 2.88 -7.96 21.13
C ARG A 33 1.89 -9.06 21.51
N HIS A 34 1.63 -10.00 20.60
CA HIS A 34 0.77 -11.16 20.86
C HIS A 34 1.49 -12.36 21.48
N ARG A 35 2.77 -12.22 21.87
CA ARG A 35 3.60 -13.29 22.46
C ARG A 35 3.71 -14.55 21.58
N ILE A 36 3.61 -14.38 20.26
CA ILE A 36 3.77 -15.46 19.28
C ILE A 36 5.28 -15.66 19.03
N THR A 37 5.74 -16.91 18.95
CA THR A 37 7.15 -17.20 18.64
C THR A 37 7.37 -17.25 17.13
N GLN A 38 8.62 -17.10 16.66
CA GLN A 38 8.94 -17.31 15.24
C GLN A 38 8.59 -18.73 14.79
N GLN A 39 8.73 -19.73 15.66
CA GLN A 39 8.33 -21.11 15.35
C GLN A 39 6.83 -21.23 15.13
N GLN A 40 6.01 -20.61 15.98
CA GLN A 40 4.57 -20.66 15.86
C GLN A 40 4.09 -19.97 14.57
N LEU A 41 4.52 -18.72 14.33
CA LEU A 41 4.13 -18.00 13.12
C LEU A 41 4.61 -18.70 11.84
N ALA A 42 5.83 -19.25 11.84
CA ALA A 42 6.36 -19.97 10.69
C ALA A 42 5.54 -21.24 10.40
N ALA A 43 5.11 -21.95 11.44
CA ALA A 43 4.22 -23.11 11.30
C ALA A 43 2.84 -22.71 10.78
N ASP A 44 2.25 -21.62 11.31
CA ASP A 44 0.93 -21.12 10.88
C ASP A 44 0.94 -20.68 9.41
N VAL A 45 2.03 -20.09 8.93
CA VAL A 45 2.21 -19.63 7.54
C VAL A 45 2.68 -20.76 6.60
N GLY A 46 3.27 -21.84 7.14
CA GLY A 46 3.81 -22.96 6.35
C GLY A 46 5.21 -22.70 5.76
N ILE A 47 6.05 -21.92 6.46
CA ILE A 47 7.42 -21.59 6.03
C ILE A 47 8.47 -22.03 7.06
N GLY A 48 9.74 -22.05 6.66
CA GLY A 48 10.84 -22.32 7.57
C GLY A 48 11.08 -21.16 8.56
N VAL A 49 11.40 -21.46 9.81
CA VAL A 49 11.71 -20.45 10.86
C VAL A 49 12.85 -19.51 10.45
N ARG A 50 13.87 -20.06 9.78
CA ARG A 50 14.96 -19.26 9.21
C ARG A 50 14.43 -18.24 8.20
N TRP A 51 13.49 -18.65 7.35
CA TRP A 51 12.91 -17.77 6.35
C TRP A 51 12.04 -16.68 6.97
N LEU A 52 11.24 -17.01 7.98
CA LEU A 52 10.51 -15.99 8.74
C LEU A 52 11.45 -14.94 9.34
N ARG A 53 12.61 -15.34 9.85
CA ARG A 53 13.61 -14.38 10.36
C ARG A 53 14.12 -13.43 9.29
N GLU A 54 14.35 -13.92 8.07
CA GLU A 54 14.76 -13.08 6.93
C GLU A 54 13.66 -12.10 6.52
N ILE A 55 12.39 -12.54 6.53
CA ILE A 55 11.23 -11.69 6.29
C ILE A 55 11.13 -10.59 7.34
N GLU A 56 11.20 -10.94 8.63
CA GLU A 56 11.18 -9.98 9.74
C GLU A 56 12.35 -8.99 9.69
N ALA A 57 13.52 -9.42 9.22
CA ALA A 57 14.67 -8.56 8.99
C ALA A 57 14.54 -7.66 7.75
N GLY A 58 13.50 -7.85 6.93
CA GLY A 58 13.27 -7.04 5.73
C GLY A 58 14.14 -7.45 4.54
N ASN A 59 14.50 -8.73 4.41
CA ASN A 59 15.33 -9.21 3.31
C ASN A 59 14.71 -8.80 1.96
N PRO A 60 15.42 -8.04 1.10
CA PRO A 60 14.86 -7.54 -0.16
C PRO A 60 14.51 -8.65 -1.14
N LYS A 61 15.12 -9.83 -1.00
CA LYS A 61 14.85 -11.02 -1.83
C LYS A 61 13.60 -11.79 -1.41
N SER A 62 13.02 -11.49 -0.25
CA SER A 62 11.74 -12.08 0.16
C SER A 62 10.64 -11.72 -0.85
N ARG A 63 9.65 -12.60 -1.01
CA ARG A 63 8.52 -12.32 -1.90
C ARG A 63 7.55 -11.41 -1.19
N PHE A 64 6.90 -10.54 -1.95
CA PHE A 64 5.82 -9.72 -1.41
C PHE A 64 4.70 -10.59 -0.82
N ASP A 65 4.38 -11.70 -1.49
CA ASP A 65 3.42 -12.71 -1.02
C ASP A 65 3.78 -13.28 0.36
N ASP A 66 5.07 -13.47 0.66
CA ASP A 66 5.51 -13.99 1.96
C ASP A 66 5.19 -13.01 3.09
N HIS A 67 5.39 -11.72 2.84
CA HIS A 67 5.01 -10.66 3.76
C HIS A 67 3.49 -10.62 3.95
N VAL A 68 2.71 -10.68 2.87
CA VAL A 68 1.24 -10.72 2.92
C VAL A 68 0.76 -11.89 3.78
N ALA A 69 1.30 -13.09 3.56
CA ALA A 69 0.93 -14.28 4.33
C ALA A 69 1.24 -14.14 5.83
N CYS A 70 2.43 -13.66 6.20
CA CYS A 70 2.79 -13.42 7.60
C CYS A 70 1.92 -12.34 8.26
N THR A 71 1.60 -11.29 7.50
CA THR A 71 0.77 -10.16 7.94
C THR A 71 -0.65 -10.65 8.26
N HIS A 72 -1.27 -11.40 7.35
CA HIS A 72 -2.60 -11.98 7.57
C HIS A 72 -2.65 -13.00 8.72
N ALA A 73 -1.63 -13.85 8.88
CA ALA A 73 -1.54 -14.78 10.00
C ALA A 73 -1.52 -14.08 11.37
N LEU A 74 -1.11 -12.80 11.40
CA LEU A 74 -1.09 -11.96 12.60
C LEU A 74 -2.33 -11.04 12.73
N GLY A 75 -3.36 -11.23 11.89
CA GLY A 75 -4.56 -10.41 11.88
C GLY A 75 -4.32 -8.97 11.42
N LEU A 76 -3.21 -8.71 10.70
CA LEU A 76 -2.94 -7.44 10.07
C LEU A 76 -3.54 -7.44 8.65
N SER A 77 -3.99 -6.29 8.19
CA SER A 77 -4.39 -6.09 6.80
C SER A 77 -3.18 -5.94 5.87
N ALA A 78 -3.41 -6.15 4.56
CA ALA A 78 -2.43 -5.84 3.52
C ALA A 78 -2.12 -4.33 3.39
N ALA A 79 -2.91 -3.44 4.02
CA ALA A 79 -2.65 -2.00 3.99
C ALA A 79 -1.30 -1.63 4.62
N HIS A 80 -0.74 -2.52 5.46
CA HIS A 80 0.60 -2.40 6.04
C HIS A 80 1.75 -2.48 5.04
N LEU A 81 1.49 -2.99 3.84
CA LEU A 81 2.41 -2.95 2.73
C LEU A 81 2.04 -1.82 1.75
N LEU A 82 0.76 -1.69 1.43
CA LEU A 82 0.28 -0.80 0.38
C LEU A 82 0.38 0.69 0.73
N ILE A 83 0.06 1.09 1.97
CA ILE A 83 0.18 2.49 2.37
C ILE A 83 1.63 2.98 2.38
N PRO A 84 2.62 2.26 2.97
CA PRO A 84 4.01 2.67 2.83
C PRO A 84 4.47 2.74 1.39
N MET A 85 4.03 1.79 0.54
CA MET A 85 4.34 1.82 -0.89
C MET A 85 3.81 3.09 -1.56
N LEU A 86 2.55 3.44 -1.32
CA LEU A 86 1.91 4.67 -1.81
C LEU A 86 2.68 5.94 -1.40
N PHE A 87 3.17 6.02 -0.16
CA PHE A 87 3.97 7.18 0.26
C PHE A 87 5.28 7.27 -0.53
N LEU A 88 6.00 6.15 -0.62
CA LEU A 88 7.31 6.10 -1.26
C LEU A 88 7.24 6.33 -2.77
N GLU A 89 6.21 5.81 -3.44
CA GLU A 89 5.93 6.06 -4.87
C GLU A 89 5.65 7.54 -5.17
N HIS A 90 5.14 8.28 -4.19
CA HIS A 90 4.93 9.72 -4.27
C HIS A 90 6.11 10.55 -3.72
N HIS A 91 7.27 9.91 -3.53
CA HIS A 91 8.48 10.49 -2.93
C HIS A 91 8.23 11.14 -1.55
N MET A 92 7.24 10.64 -0.82
CA MET A 92 6.93 11.05 0.54
C MET A 92 7.59 10.12 1.54
N HIS A 93 8.12 10.69 2.62
CA HIS A 93 8.63 9.88 3.73
C HIS A 93 7.46 9.23 4.48
N PHE A 94 7.52 7.91 4.64
CA PHE A 94 6.51 7.18 5.40
C PHE A 94 6.77 7.27 6.92
N PRO A 95 5.83 7.80 7.73
CA PRO A 95 6.03 7.96 9.17
C PRO A 95 5.93 6.62 9.89
N ARG A 96 7.06 5.93 10.02
CA ARG A 96 7.11 4.54 10.55
C ARG A 96 6.43 4.37 11.90
N HIS A 97 6.42 5.38 12.78
CA HIS A 97 5.78 5.34 14.11
C HIS A 97 4.25 5.25 14.06
N PHE A 98 3.63 5.72 12.97
CA PHE A 98 2.17 5.81 12.80
C PHE A 98 1.48 4.43 12.79
N PHE A 99 2.27 3.38 12.58
CA PHE A 99 1.82 1.99 12.44
C PHE A 99 1.90 1.15 13.72
N LEU A 100 2.11 1.80 14.88
CA LEU A 100 2.18 1.07 16.15
C LEU A 100 0.81 0.49 16.53
N ASP A 101 -0.28 1.09 16.05
CA ASP A 101 -1.66 0.65 16.29
C ASP A 101 -2.28 -0.09 15.09
N ASP A 102 -3.50 -0.58 15.26
CA ASP A 102 -4.28 -1.22 14.20
C ASP A 102 -4.68 -0.17 13.14
N MET A 103 -4.51 -0.51 11.86
CA MET A 103 -4.81 0.35 10.71
C MET A 103 -6.31 0.45 10.41
N TYR A 104 -7.14 -0.27 11.13
CA TYR A 104 -8.57 -0.38 10.87
C TYR A 104 -9.26 0.96 10.61
N GLU A 105 -8.97 1.99 11.41
CA GLU A 105 -9.57 3.32 11.21
C GLU A 105 -9.11 3.96 9.89
N LEU A 106 -7.80 3.93 9.60
CA LEU A 106 -7.26 4.46 8.35
C LEU A 106 -7.85 3.71 7.14
N GLU A 107 -7.96 2.39 7.22
CA GLU A 107 -8.58 1.58 6.18
C GLU A 107 -10.04 1.97 5.94
N ALA A 108 -10.84 2.11 7.00
CA ALA A 108 -12.22 2.54 6.90
C ALA A 108 -12.33 3.91 6.22
N ARG A 109 -11.46 4.87 6.60
CA ARG A 109 -11.41 6.20 5.96
C ARG A 109 -10.99 6.15 4.50
N CYS A 110 -10.00 5.31 4.15
CA CYS A 110 -9.60 5.11 2.76
C CYS A 110 -10.75 4.52 1.94
N ILE A 111 -11.44 3.50 2.45
CA ILE A 111 -12.59 2.87 1.78
C ILE A 111 -13.71 3.90 1.58
N GLU A 112 -14.05 4.68 2.60
CA GLU A 112 -15.05 5.76 2.51
C GLU A 112 -14.66 6.78 1.44
N PHE A 113 -13.42 7.26 1.47
CA PHE A 113 -12.92 8.27 0.53
C PHE A 113 -12.92 7.77 -0.92
N ILE A 114 -12.36 6.58 -1.17
CA ILE A 114 -12.29 5.97 -2.50
C ILE A 114 -13.70 5.72 -3.04
N SER A 115 -14.60 5.17 -2.21
CA SER A 115 -15.99 4.94 -2.59
C SER A 115 -16.70 6.25 -2.96
N GLY A 116 -16.43 7.33 -2.21
CA GLY A 116 -16.92 8.67 -2.52
C GLY A 116 -16.41 9.23 -3.85
N LEU A 117 -15.14 8.99 -4.21
CA LEU A 117 -14.57 9.39 -5.50
C LEU A 117 -15.22 8.63 -6.67
N SER A 118 -15.41 7.33 -6.52
CA SER A 118 -16.08 6.51 -7.53
C SER A 118 -17.49 7.03 -7.78
N LEU A 119 -18.28 7.29 -6.72
CA LEU A 119 -19.63 7.83 -6.85
C LEU A 119 -19.66 9.19 -7.55
N ARG A 120 -18.75 10.11 -7.23
CA ARG A 120 -18.65 11.41 -7.93
C ARG A 120 -18.33 11.25 -9.41
N THR A 121 -17.52 10.25 -9.77
CA THR A 121 -17.19 9.95 -11.16
C THR A 121 -18.39 9.42 -11.92
N PHE A 122 -19.23 8.59 -11.29
CA PHE A 122 -20.49 8.08 -11.87
C PHE A 122 -21.62 9.12 -11.91
N LEU A 123 -21.63 10.10 -11.00
CA LEU A 123 -22.61 11.18 -10.96
C LEU A 123 -22.23 12.39 -11.83
N ARG A 124 -21.02 12.40 -12.41
CA ARG A 124 -20.63 13.41 -13.40
C ARG A 124 -21.49 13.16 -14.64
N PRO A 125 -22.33 14.11 -15.09
CA PRO A 125 -23.16 13.88 -16.27
C PRO A 125 -22.26 13.55 -17.47
N THR A 126 -22.37 12.33 -17.98
CA THR A 126 -21.86 11.94 -19.30
C THR A 126 -22.74 12.62 -20.36
N GLY A 127 -22.63 13.94 -20.48
CA GLY A 127 -23.55 14.68 -21.35
C GLY A 127 -23.38 16.18 -21.23
N GLY A 128 -22.39 16.71 -21.93
CA GLY A 128 -22.32 18.12 -22.32
C GLY A 128 -22.17 18.23 -23.83
N GLY A 129 -23.03 17.52 -24.57
CA GLY A 129 -23.21 17.74 -26.00
C GLY A 129 -23.76 19.14 -26.24
N GLN A 130 -23.11 19.82 -27.19
CA GLN A 130 -23.54 20.98 -27.98
C GLN A 130 -25.02 21.37 -27.85
N ASN A 131 -25.27 22.64 -27.47
CA ASN A 131 -26.10 23.63 -28.20
C ASN A 131 -26.71 24.65 -27.24
N GLY A 132 -26.21 25.88 -27.31
CA GLY A 132 -26.91 27.10 -26.92
C GLY A 132 -26.57 28.16 -27.97
N PRO A 133 -27.57 28.79 -28.61
CA PRO A 133 -27.35 29.54 -29.86
C PRO A 133 -26.57 30.82 -29.62
N ALA A 134 -25.75 31.17 -30.61
CA ALA A 134 -25.29 32.53 -30.80
C ALA A 134 -26.52 33.39 -31.10
N ASP A 135 -26.96 34.17 -30.11
CA ASP A 135 -27.92 35.23 -30.36
C ASP A 135 -27.14 36.50 -30.67
N SER A 136 -27.01 36.73 -31.98
CA SER A 136 -26.61 37.98 -32.59
C SER A 136 -27.81 38.93 -32.64
N GLY A 137 -27.71 40.09 -31.97
CA GLY A 137 -28.62 41.23 -32.14
C GLY A 137 -27.98 42.48 -31.52
N THR A 138 -27.15 43.23 -32.24
CA THR A 138 -27.47 44.42 -33.07
C THR A 138 -27.80 45.68 -32.26
N ALA A 139 -26.86 46.64 -32.34
CA ALA A 139 -26.96 48.10 -32.34
C ALA A 139 -28.16 48.82 -31.68
N ALA A 140 -27.82 49.69 -30.73
CA ALA A 140 -28.17 51.12 -30.74
C ALA A 140 -27.16 51.90 -29.88
#